data_AF-A0A060CG77-F1
#
_entry.id   AF-A0A060CG77-F1
#
_cell.length_a   1.000
_cell.length_b   1.000
_cell.length_c   1.000
_cell.angle_alpha   90.00
_cell.angle_beta   90.00
_cell.angle_gamma   90.00
#
_symmetry.space_group_name_H-M   'P 1'
#
loop_
_entity.id
_entity.type
_entity.pdbx_description
1 polymer ?
#
loop_
_entity_poly.entity_id
_entity_poly.type
_entity_poly.pdbx_seq_one_letter_code
_entity_poly.pdbx_strand_id
1 'polypeptide(L)'
;EQMGGVIGRETRAVGAAQGLSPVLDLARDPRWGRTYETFGEDPYLVSQMGKAYIRGMQGDKNPARWPRASTFWVQRNAGRAEYRRHASG
;
A
#
# COMPACT_ATOMS: atom_id res chain seq x y z
N GLU A 1 -3.31 5.77 -11.04
CA GLU A 1 -3.90 6.92 -10.30
C GLU A 1 -5.42 6.83 -10.15
N GLN A 2 -6.17 6.51 -11.21
CA GLN A 2 -7.65 6.42 -11.18
C GLN A 2 -8.21 5.56 -10.03
N MET A 3 -7.71 4.33 -9.84
CA MET A 3 -8.10 3.44 -8.74
C MET A 3 -7.91 4.10 -7.37
N GLY A 4 -6.73 4.70 -7.13
CA GLY A 4 -6.47 5.44 -5.90
C GLY A 4 -7.46 6.59 -5.69
N GLY A 5 -7.82 7.30 -6.76
CA GLY A 5 -8.82 8.37 -6.70
C GLY A 5 -10.22 7.89 -6.31
N VAL A 6 -10.66 6.73 -6.80
CA VAL A 6 -11.93 6.11 -6.38
C VAL A 6 -11.87 5.73 -4.90
N ILE A 7 -10.83 4.99 -4.49
CA ILE A 7 -10.63 4.56 -3.10
C ILE A 7 -10.64 5.77 -2.17
N GLY A 8 -9.87 6.82 -2.50
CA GLY A 8 -9.83 8.02 -1.68
C GLY A 8 -11.20 8.72 -1.56
N ARG A 9 -12.05 8.70 -2.60
CA ARG A 9 -13.40 9.26 -2.49
C ARG A 9 -14.29 8.42 -1.58
N GLU A 10 -14.26 7.10 -1.72
CA GLU A 10 -15.04 6.17 -0.91
C GLU A 10 -14.60 6.18 0.56
N THR A 11 -13.29 6.14 0.83
CA THR A 11 -12.72 6.26 2.18
C THR A 11 -13.19 7.54 2.87
N ARG A 12 -13.22 8.67 2.15
CA ARG A 12 -13.73 9.94 2.70
C ARG A 12 -15.25 9.89 2.93
N ALA A 13 -16.00 9.26 2.03
CA ALA A 13 -17.46 9.15 2.14
C ALA A 13 -17.89 8.38 3.39
N VAL A 14 -17.09 7.40 3.84
CA VAL A 14 -17.34 6.64 5.08
C VAL A 14 -16.74 7.29 6.33
N GLY A 15 -16.17 8.50 6.21
CA GLY A 15 -15.59 9.24 7.33
C GLY A 15 -14.23 8.73 7.81
N ALA A 16 -13.59 7.82 7.07
CA ALA A 16 -12.27 7.32 7.43
C ALA A 16 -11.18 8.35 7.12
N ALA A 17 -10.36 8.65 8.13
CA ALA A 17 -9.27 9.61 8.00
C ALA A 17 -7.98 8.99 7.45
N GLN A 18 -7.86 7.66 7.45
CA GLN A 18 -6.65 6.93 7.07
C GLN A 18 -6.98 5.71 6.22
N GLY A 19 -6.10 5.39 5.27
CA GLY A 19 -6.09 4.14 4.54
C GLY A 19 -4.80 3.38 4.81
N LEU A 20 -4.88 2.07 5.08
CA LEU A 20 -3.72 1.21 5.31
C LEU A 20 -3.30 0.53 4.01
N SER A 21 -2.93 1.34 3.02
CA SER A 21 -2.62 0.92 1.65
C SER A 21 -1.78 2.01 0.96
N PRO A 22 -0.88 1.68 0.01
CA PRO A 22 -0.62 0.35 -0.58
C PRO A 22 0.36 -0.52 0.21
N VAL A 23 0.33 -1.84 -0.05
CA VAL A 23 1.36 -2.79 0.40
C VAL A 23 2.51 -2.77 -0.61
N LEU A 24 3.70 -2.34 -0.17
CA LEU A 24 4.86 -2.13 -1.04
C LEU A 24 6.00 -3.13 -0.78
N ASP A 25 5.67 -4.30 -0.22
CA ASP A 25 6.61 -5.40 -0.09
C ASP A 25 6.95 -6.01 -1.46
N LEU A 26 8.17 -6.55 -1.59
CA LEU A 26 8.60 -7.28 -2.78
C LEU A 26 8.26 -8.76 -2.62
N ALA A 27 7.37 -9.28 -3.45
CA ALA A 27 6.87 -10.65 -3.41
C ALA A 27 7.88 -11.64 -4.02
N ARG A 28 9.05 -11.82 -3.38
CA ARG A 28 10.13 -12.71 -3.85
C ARG A 28 10.03 -14.16 -3.35
N ASP A 29 9.09 -14.43 -2.46
CA ASP A 29 8.79 -15.78 -1.99
C ASP A 29 7.31 -16.07 -2.28
N PRO A 30 6.98 -16.93 -3.27
CA PRO A 30 5.59 -17.21 -3.63
C PRO A 30 4.84 -17.99 -2.55
N ARG A 31 5.52 -18.59 -1.57
CA ARG A 31 4.87 -19.26 -0.42
C ARG A 31 4.33 -18.27 0.60
N TRP A 32 4.79 -17.02 0.54
CA TRP A 32 4.25 -15.97 1.38
C TRP A 32 2.80 -15.68 0.96
N GLY A 33 1.84 -16.08 1.80
CA GLY A 33 0.42 -16.08 1.47
C GLY A 33 -0.22 -14.72 1.17
N ARG A 34 0.54 -13.62 1.18
CA ARG A 34 0.09 -12.26 0.90
C ARG A 34 0.73 -11.66 -0.36
N THR A 35 1.34 -12.49 -1.20
CA THR A 35 1.94 -12.06 -2.49
C THR A 35 0.94 -11.32 -3.38
N TYR A 36 -0.36 -11.65 -3.30
CA TYR A 36 -1.44 -10.99 -4.06
C TYR A 36 -1.74 -9.55 -3.62
N GLU A 37 -1.24 -9.11 -2.46
CA GLU A 37 -1.48 -7.75 -1.96
C GLU A 37 -0.46 -6.74 -2.49
N THR A 38 0.66 -7.21 -3.05
CA THR A 38 1.75 -6.36 -3.55
C THR A 38 1.71 -6.24 -5.07
N PHE A 39 2.50 -5.33 -5.62
CA PHE A 39 2.62 -5.14 -7.07
C PHE A 39 3.65 -6.06 -7.73
N GLY A 40 4.24 -7.01 -6.98
CA GLY A 40 5.16 -8.02 -7.51
C GLY A 40 6.55 -7.99 -6.85
N GLU A 41 7.54 -8.55 -7.56
CA GLU A 41 8.91 -8.74 -7.07
C GLU A 41 9.89 -7.63 -7.49
N ASP A 42 9.54 -6.86 -8.52
CA ASP A 42 10.38 -5.84 -9.13
C ASP A 42 10.28 -4.49 -8.39
N PRO A 43 11.39 -3.96 -7.84
CA PRO A 43 11.37 -2.70 -7.10
C PRO A 43 10.91 -1.50 -7.93
N TYR A 44 11.23 -1.46 -9.23
CA TYR A 44 10.89 -0.33 -10.08
C TYR A 44 9.38 -0.26 -10.31
N LEU A 45 8.77 -1.37 -10.71
CA LEU A 45 7.33 -1.51 -10.90
C LEU A 45 6.58 -1.18 -9.61
N VAL A 46 6.96 -1.79 -8.49
CA VAL A 46 6.34 -1.54 -7.18
C VAL A 46 6.40 -0.06 -6.80
N SER A 47 7.52 0.61 -7.07
CA SER A 47 7.69 2.04 -6.81
C SER A 47 6.80 2.91 -7.68
N GLN A 48 6.71 2.62 -8.99
CA GLN A 48 5.84 3.37 -9.91
C GLN A 48 4.36 3.21 -9.56
N MET A 49 3.93 1.98 -9.26
CA MET A 49 2.56 1.68 -8.87
C MET A 49 2.19 2.32 -7.53
N GLY A 50 3.07 2.24 -6.53
CA GLY A 50 2.88 2.89 -5.23
C GLY A 50 2.74 4.41 -5.36
N LYS A 51 3.60 5.05 -6.14
CA LYS A 51 3.53 6.50 -6.41
C LYS A 51 2.19 6.88 -7.05
N ALA A 52 1.74 6.13 -8.05
CA ALA A 52 0.46 6.37 -8.71
C ALA A 52 -0.75 6.13 -7.79
N TYR A 53 -0.68 5.12 -6.90
CA TYR A 53 -1.71 4.86 -5.91
C TYR A 53 -1.87 6.03 -4.94
N ILE A 54 -0.75 6.47 -4.35
CA ILE A 54 -0.69 7.54 -3.35
C ILE A 54 -1.20 8.85 -3.93
N ARG A 55 -0.75 9.21 -5.15
CA ARG A 55 -1.22 10.41 -5.86
C ARG A 55 -2.73 10.41 -6.08
N GLY A 56 -3.27 9.31 -6.59
CA GLY A 56 -4.71 9.19 -6.81
C GLY A 56 -5.50 9.32 -5.51
N MET A 57 -5.08 8.61 -4.47
CA MET A 57 -5.79 8.57 -3.19
C MET A 57 -5.76 9.91 -2.45
N GLN A 58 -4.60 10.57 -2.39
CA GLN A 58 -4.49 11.90 -1.81
C GLN A 58 -5.22 12.96 -2.64
N GLY A 59 -5.27 12.79 -3.97
CA GLY A 59 -5.81 13.78 -4.89
C GLY A 59 -4.95 15.06 -4.94
N ASP A 60 -5.50 16.12 -5.53
CA ASP A 60 -4.84 17.42 -5.52
C ASP A 60 -4.77 17.97 -4.09
N LYS A 61 -3.59 18.49 -3.71
CA LYS A 61 -3.28 19.00 -2.36
C LYS A 61 -4.10 20.26 -2.06
N ASN A 62 -5.40 20.12 -1.81
CA ASN A 62 -6.22 21.22 -1.30
C ASN A 62 -6.25 21.14 0.24
N PRO A 63 -5.46 21.99 0.95
CA PRO A 63 -5.38 21.97 2.41
C PRO A 63 -6.71 22.32 3.10
N ALA A 64 -7.68 22.92 2.40
CA ALA A 64 -9.00 23.23 2.96
C ALA A 64 -9.92 22.01 3.11
N ARG A 65 -9.61 20.89 2.44
CA ARG A 65 -10.40 19.62 2.51
C ARG A 65 -9.74 18.52 3.34
N TRP A 66 -8.58 18.80 3.92
CA TRP A 66 -7.74 17.79 4.56
C TRP A 66 -7.23 18.33 5.92
N PRO A 67 -7.74 17.84 7.06
CA PRO A 67 -6.99 17.96 8.30
C PRO A 67 -5.68 17.19 8.11
N ARG A 68 -4.58 17.72 8.63
CA ARG A 68 -3.18 17.25 8.46
C ARG A 68 -2.88 15.84 9.04
N ALA A 69 -3.81 14.89 8.95
CA ALA A 69 -3.78 13.63 9.69
C ALA A 69 -4.09 12.36 8.87
N SER A 70 -4.17 12.40 7.54
CA SER A 70 -4.15 11.15 6.76
C SER A 70 -2.71 10.65 6.63
N THR A 71 -2.21 10.09 7.73
CA THR A 71 -1.00 9.30 7.74
C THR A 71 -1.29 8.02 6.96
N PHE A 72 -0.73 7.91 5.77
CA PHE A 72 -0.71 6.66 5.03
C PHE A 72 0.53 5.89 5.45
N TRP A 73 0.31 4.78 6.14
CA TRP A 73 1.37 3.86 6.48
C TRP A 73 1.61 2.94 5.30
N VAL A 74 2.83 2.95 4.78
CA VAL A 74 3.30 1.87 3.92
C VAL A 74 3.31 0.63 4.80
N GLN A 75 2.36 -0.27 4.56
CA GLN A 75 2.29 -1.54 5.27
C GLN A 75 3.50 -2.37 4.81
N ARG A 76 4.47 -2.55 5.69
CA ARG A 76 5.58 -3.48 5.52
C ARG A 76 5.25 -4.76 6.28
N ASN A 77 4.97 -5.83 5.57
CA ASN A 77 4.76 -7.12 6.17
C ASN A 77 6.08 -7.89 6.20
N ALA A 78 6.54 -8.25 7.39
CA ALA A 78 7.81 -8.92 7.59
C ALA A 78 7.76 -10.41 7.15
N GLY A 79 7.70 -10.68 5.84
CA GLY A 79 7.82 -12.05 5.30
C GLY A 79 9.16 -12.75 5.59
N ARG A 80 10.15 -12.06 6.18
CA ARG A 80 11.43 -12.67 6.59
C ARG A 80 11.35 -13.46 7.90
N ALA A 81 10.34 -13.26 8.74
CA ALA A 81 10.28 -13.90 10.06
C ALA A 81 9.74 -15.34 10.02
N GLU A 82 8.90 -15.67 9.04
CA GLU A 82 8.33 -17.03 8.89
C GLU A 82 9.24 -17.98 8.12
N TYR A 83 9.99 -17.50 7.13
CA TYR A 83 10.81 -18.37 6.28
C TYR A 83 11.93 -19.11 7.05
N ARG A 84 12.55 -18.45 8.04
CA ARG A 84 13.70 -19.01 8.76
C ARG A 84 13.33 -20.18 9.70
N ARG A 85 12.03 -20.45 9.94
CA ARG A 85 11.59 -21.60 10.75
C ARG A 85 11.43 -22.90 9.97
N HIS A 86 11.33 -22.85 8.64
CA HIS A 86 11.06 -24.04 7.81
C HIS A 86 12.26 -24.53 6.99
N ALA A 87 13.38 -23.78 6.98
CA ALA A 87 14.58 -24.12 6.21
C ALA A 87 15.69 -24.80 7.05
N SER A 88 15.40 -25.16 8.31
CA SER A 88 16.33 -25.79 9.26
C SER A 88 15.77 -27.09 9.83
N GLY A 89 15.18 -27.93 8.99
CA GLY A 89 14.73 -29.29 9.30
C GLY A 89 15.30 -30.26 8.30
#